data_AF-A0A3N6PB75-F1
#
_entry.id   AF-A0A3N6PB75-F1
#
_cell.length_a   1.000
_cell.length_b   1.000
_cell.length_c   1.000
_cell.angle_alpha   90.00
_cell.angle_beta   90.00
_cell.angle_gamma   90.00
#
_symmetry.space_group_name_H-M   'P 1'
#
loop_
_entity.id
_entity.type
_entity.pdbx_description
1 polymer ?
#
loop_
_entity_poly.entity_id
_entity_poly.type
_entity_poly.pdbx_seq_one_letter_code
_entity_poly.pdbx_strand_id
1 'polypeptide(L)'
;MKLLYKLPLREASQTDESDTLGSQLAEASVLEGSGVVEQLSSEVPDLQLEGQFQGIPQWQAQLHAEELEELADSSLESLPLFRRNGRYAESAYYEIESATIEPAQGNSRGVYVWSLGLKKKGTRHDFFRALKPSYPPLDLEHEFGNEYGQALMGIPGSARKTQWFDIETGDRDSAEPVETVESEFGEIALFDLEEGADAVDGEDPVLLYDVDYADDAGPYDCKVYDTLGVADKYLENEEGRVRVWESVFATGHDPEGEIVLDNGLIRLRLDEDDGTLEAERWDPDAAAPQPGSGLWGDGLWGDELWGGTQGAWTDVSLSQPGDVDLYDVDVTRIGMVRDEVQLTFDVDGDLFALNAILAAGHDEILFDLPDGQQGPIPEDLEEWLEPIASESVVDAGARKTLVSRNDVQR
;
A
#
# COMPACT_ATOMS: atom_id res chain seq x y z
N MET A 1 -11.69 -2.14 16.93
CA MET A 1 -10.40 -2.73 16.54
C MET A 1 -9.44 -1.60 16.19
N LYS A 2 -8.19 -1.68 16.67
CA LYS A 2 -7.11 -0.79 16.24
C LYS A 2 -6.53 -1.30 14.93
N LEU A 3 -6.03 -0.39 14.12
CA LEU A 3 -5.32 -0.70 12.89
C LEU A 3 -4.03 0.11 12.84
N LEU A 4 -2.94 -0.56 12.48
CA LEU A 4 -1.72 0.07 12.03
C LEU A 4 -1.66 -0.16 10.52
N TYR A 5 -1.82 0.91 9.74
CA TYR A 5 -2.03 0.81 8.30
C TYR A 5 -3.17 -0.18 7.97
N LYS A 6 -2.92 -1.16 7.11
CA LYS A 6 -3.89 -2.20 6.70
C LYS A 6 -4.08 -3.30 7.75
N LEU A 7 -3.20 -3.40 8.77
CA LEU A 7 -3.16 -4.54 9.67
C LEU A 7 -4.01 -4.37 10.94
N PRO A 8 -4.90 -5.33 11.24
CA PRO A 8 -5.71 -5.29 12.44
C PRO A 8 -4.91 -5.69 13.69
N LEU A 9 -4.69 -4.75 14.61
CA LEU A 9 -4.05 -5.02 15.90
C LEU A 9 -5.09 -5.49 16.93
N ARG A 10 -5.04 -6.77 17.28
CA ARG A 10 -5.92 -7.38 18.30
C ARG A 10 -5.30 -7.28 19.70
N GLU A 11 -5.96 -6.54 20.57
CA GLU A 11 -5.53 -6.36 21.96
C GLU A 11 -5.78 -7.63 22.79
N ALA A 12 -4.83 -7.97 23.68
CA ALA A 12 -5.10 -8.88 24.77
C ALA A 12 -6.06 -8.23 25.79
N SER A 13 -6.85 -9.03 26.51
CA SER A 13 -7.77 -8.57 27.57
C SER A 13 -7.08 -7.86 28.75
N GLN A 14 -5.75 -7.82 28.76
CA GLN A 14 -4.91 -7.00 29.63
C GLN A 14 -3.94 -6.25 28.71
N THR A 15 -4.16 -4.96 28.55
CA THR A 15 -3.27 -4.07 27.79
C THR A 15 -2.53 -3.21 28.78
N ASP A 16 -1.20 -3.28 28.80
CA ASP A 16 -0.36 -2.28 29.44
C ASP A 16 0.05 -1.26 28.37
N GLU A 17 -0.84 -0.32 28.05
CA GLU A 17 -0.45 0.87 27.29
C GLU A 17 0.35 1.78 28.24
N SER A 18 1.64 1.98 27.95
CA SER A 18 2.47 2.90 28.72
C SER A 18 2.98 4.04 27.85
N ASP A 19 2.42 5.24 28.05
CA ASP A 19 3.01 6.50 27.58
C ASP A 19 4.13 6.89 28.54
N THR A 20 5.35 6.52 28.17
CA THR A 20 6.53 6.76 29.01
C THR A 20 7.02 8.19 28.90
N LEU A 21 6.81 8.86 27.76
CA LEU A 21 7.38 10.18 27.46
C LEU A 21 6.54 11.30 28.08
N GLY A 22 5.21 11.20 28.00
CA GLY A 22 4.29 12.10 28.71
C GLY A 22 4.45 12.02 30.24
N SER A 23 4.67 10.80 30.75
CA SER A 23 4.87 10.56 32.19
C SER A 23 6.22 11.09 32.69
N GLN A 24 7.30 10.91 31.92
CA GLN A 24 8.64 11.41 32.28
C GLN A 24 8.72 12.94 32.20
N LEU A 25 8.08 13.59 31.22
CA LEU A 25 7.98 15.06 31.16
C LEU A 25 7.13 15.63 32.30
N ALA A 26 6.03 14.95 32.65
CA ALA A 26 5.20 15.35 33.79
C ALA A 26 5.96 15.20 35.13
N GLU A 27 6.77 14.15 35.29
CA GLU A 27 7.58 13.92 36.50
C GLU A 27 8.79 14.88 36.58
N ALA A 28 9.45 15.17 35.46
CA ALA A 28 10.54 16.15 35.38
C ALA A 28 10.07 17.59 35.65
N SER A 29 8.83 17.94 35.29
CA SER A 29 8.24 19.24 35.62
C SER A 29 7.91 19.41 37.11
N VAL A 30 7.86 18.34 37.89
CA VAL A 30 7.52 18.36 39.32
C VAL A 30 8.78 18.34 40.20
N LEU A 31 9.93 17.92 39.67
CA LEU A 31 11.19 17.83 40.42
C LEU A 31 12.17 18.94 40.00
N GLU A 32 12.00 20.10 40.60
CA GLU A 32 13.01 21.16 40.64
C GLU A 32 14.22 20.67 41.48
N GLY A 33 15.20 20.04 40.83
CA GLY A 33 16.41 19.54 41.48
C GLY A 33 17.46 19.01 40.50
N SER A 34 18.51 19.79 40.27
CA SER A 34 19.58 19.51 39.30
C SER A 34 20.25 18.15 39.49
N GLY A 35 20.13 17.30 38.48
CA GLY A 35 20.94 16.09 38.29
C GLY A 35 21.01 15.76 36.80
N VAL A 36 22.09 16.17 36.14
CA VAL A 36 22.34 15.79 34.75
C VAL A 36 22.82 14.34 34.75
N VAL A 37 21.95 13.44 34.32
CA VAL A 37 22.31 12.06 33.98
C VAL A 37 22.50 12.03 32.47
N GLU A 38 23.72 11.77 32.01
CA GLU A 38 23.97 11.35 30.63
C GLU A 38 23.38 9.94 30.47
N GLN A 39 22.11 9.89 30.07
CA GLN A 39 21.45 8.66 29.69
C GLN A 39 21.96 8.30 28.29
N LEU A 40 22.60 7.14 28.17
CA LEU A 40 22.82 6.49 26.87
C LEU A 40 21.44 6.29 26.25
N SER A 41 21.07 7.17 25.32
CA SER A 41 19.78 7.19 24.65
C SER A 41 19.71 6.01 23.67
N SER A 42 19.26 4.85 24.15
CA SER A 42 18.33 4.08 23.33
C SER A 42 17.08 4.93 23.26
N GLU A 43 16.77 5.53 22.11
CA GLU A 43 15.54 6.30 21.93
C GLU A 43 14.38 5.42 22.41
N VAL A 44 13.65 5.89 23.43
CA VAL A 44 12.48 5.18 23.95
C VAL A 44 11.36 5.49 22.97
N PRO A 45 10.64 4.48 22.44
CA PRO A 45 9.54 4.73 21.52
C PRO A 45 8.46 5.54 22.21
N ASP A 46 7.82 6.44 21.45
CA ASP A 46 6.77 7.32 21.96
C ASP A 46 5.54 6.53 22.41
N LEU A 47 5.26 5.39 21.77
CA LEU A 47 4.13 4.53 22.08
C LEU A 47 4.56 3.06 22.05
N GLN A 48 4.29 2.34 23.14
CA GLN A 48 4.43 0.89 23.22
C GLN A 48 3.05 0.24 23.11
N LEU A 49 2.90 -0.69 22.17
CA LEU A 49 1.69 -1.49 22.02
C LEU A 49 2.03 -2.97 22.21
N GLU A 50 1.22 -3.65 23.01
CA GLU A 50 1.34 -5.09 23.22
C GLU A 50 -0.01 -5.77 22.98
N GLY A 51 0.03 -6.98 22.45
CA GLY A 51 -1.18 -7.74 22.19
C GLY A 51 -0.91 -9.17 21.78
N GLN A 52 -1.97 -9.83 21.31
CA GLN A 52 -1.86 -11.21 20.85
C GLN A 52 -2.89 -11.52 19.77
N PHE A 53 -2.45 -12.25 18.74
CA PHE A 53 -3.32 -12.86 17.76
C PHE A 53 -3.86 -14.16 18.35
N GLN A 54 -5.03 -14.08 18.98
CA GLN A 54 -5.72 -15.22 19.59
C GLN A 54 -7.22 -15.21 19.25
N GLY A 55 -7.85 -16.38 19.41
CA GLY A 55 -9.29 -16.55 19.20
C GLY A 55 -9.72 -16.58 17.74
N ILE A 56 -8.78 -16.42 16.80
CA ILE A 56 -8.94 -16.66 15.35
C ILE A 56 -8.45 -18.07 14.99
N PRO A 57 -8.84 -18.60 13.81
CA PRO A 57 -8.21 -19.79 13.24
C PRO A 57 -6.69 -19.69 13.22
N GLN A 58 -6.02 -20.85 13.39
CA GLN A 58 -4.57 -20.92 13.51
C GLN A 58 -3.84 -20.28 12.32
N TRP A 59 -4.27 -20.60 11.10
CA TRP A 59 -3.70 -20.07 9.87
C TRP A 59 -3.81 -18.54 9.82
N GLN A 60 -4.94 -17.98 10.29
CA GLN A 60 -5.14 -16.53 10.28
C GLN A 60 -4.29 -15.84 11.35
N ALA A 61 -4.05 -16.50 12.49
CA ALA A 61 -3.15 -15.97 13.51
C ALA A 61 -1.70 -15.91 13.01
N GLN A 62 -1.30 -16.90 12.21
CA GLN A 62 0.00 -16.95 11.56
C GLN A 62 0.10 -15.88 10.47
N LEU A 63 -0.89 -15.80 9.57
CA LEU A 63 -0.98 -14.77 8.53
C LEU A 63 -0.78 -13.35 9.10
N HIS A 64 -1.54 -12.96 10.12
CA HIS A 64 -1.39 -11.62 10.72
C HIS A 64 -0.06 -11.42 11.45
N ALA A 65 0.57 -12.50 11.93
CA ALA A 65 1.86 -12.43 12.60
C ALA A 65 2.99 -12.18 11.58
N GLU A 66 2.98 -12.91 10.46
CA GLU A 66 3.92 -12.78 9.35
C GLU A 66 3.77 -11.39 8.70
N GLU A 67 2.55 -10.98 8.38
CA GLU A 67 2.27 -9.62 7.85
C GLU A 67 2.77 -8.50 8.78
N LEU A 68 2.66 -8.67 10.10
CA LEU A 68 3.14 -7.67 11.05
C LEU A 68 4.66 -7.65 11.16
N GLU A 69 5.30 -8.81 11.07
CA GLU A 69 6.75 -8.94 11.01
C GLU A 69 7.28 -8.28 9.73
N GLU A 70 6.67 -8.54 8.57
CA GLU A 70 7.05 -7.90 7.32
C GLU A 70 6.81 -6.39 7.33
N LEU A 71 5.66 -5.93 7.84
CA LEU A 71 5.38 -4.50 7.92
C LEU A 71 6.42 -3.78 8.79
N ALA A 72 6.91 -4.43 9.85
CA ALA A 72 7.95 -3.89 10.71
C ALA A 72 9.32 -3.78 10.02
N ASP A 73 9.64 -4.70 9.11
CA ASP A 73 10.87 -4.69 8.32
C ASP A 73 10.73 -3.93 6.98
N SER A 74 9.53 -3.44 6.67
CA SER A 74 9.24 -2.71 5.43
C SER A 74 9.89 -1.32 5.38
N SER A 75 10.00 -0.78 4.16
CA SER A 75 10.44 0.60 3.93
C SER A 75 9.31 1.64 4.02
N LEU A 76 8.10 1.21 4.40
CA LEU A 76 6.93 2.09 4.45
C LEU A 76 7.02 3.06 5.63
N GLU A 77 6.93 4.36 5.32
CA GLU A 77 7.01 5.42 6.33
C GLU A 77 5.64 6.00 6.68
N SER A 78 5.55 6.60 7.87
CA SER A 78 4.39 7.38 8.31
C SER A 78 3.07 6.60 8.28
N LEU A 79 3.05 5.40 8.86
CA LEU A 79 1.87 4.53 8.91
C LEU A 79 0.75 5.13 9.78
N PRO A 80 -0.50 5.19 9.30
CA PRO A 80 -1.61 5.65 10.13
C PRO A 80 -1.96 4.61 11.19
N LEU A 81 -1.91 5.00 12.47
CA LEU A 81 -2.48 4.23 13.58
C LEU A 81 -3.83 4.85 13.95
N PHE A 82 -4.89 4.06 13.93
CA PHE A 82 -6.24 4.55 14.23
C PHE A 82 -7.15 3.44 14.75
N ARG A 83 -8.36 3.80 15.15
CA ARG A 83 -9.42 2.86 15.52
C ARG A 83 -10.58 3.05 14.57
N ARG A 84 -10.95 1.99 13.84
CA ARG A 84 -12.04 2.01 12.85
C ARG A 84 -13.36 2.54 13.43
N ASN A 85 -13.69 2.10 14.64
CA ASN A 85 -14.93 2.47 15.33
C ASN A 85 -14.63 3.26 16.61
N GLY A 86 -15.05 4.52 16.62
CA GLY A 86 -14.93 5.41 17.77
C GLY A 86 -13.65 6.22 17.79
N ARG A 87 -13.45 6.96 18.88
CA ARG A 87 -12.25 7.77 19.06
C ARG A 87 -11.11 6.94 19.62
N TYR A 88 -9.90 7.27 19.18
CA TYR A 88 -8.66 6.76 19.75
C TYR A 88 -7.70 7.94 19.93
N ALA A 89 -7.28 8.20 21.17
CA ALA A 89 -6.51 9.39 21.53
C ALA A 89 -5.14 9.40 20.84
N GLU A 90 -4.53 8.23 20.67
CA GLU A 90 -3.26 8.05 19.97
C GLU A 90 -3.43 7.87 18.45
N SER A 91 -4.49 8.42 17.85
CA SER A 91 -4.61 8.38 16.38
C SER A 91 -3.65 9.38 15.74
N ALA A 92 -2.62 8.87 15.07
CA ALA A 92 -1.54 9.66 14.47
C ALA A 92 -0.80 8.85 13.40
N TYR A 93 0.15 9.49 12.74
CA TYR A 93 1.13 8.82 11.89
C TYR A 93 2.31 8.36 12.74
N TYR A 94 2.73 7.12 12.54
CA TYR A 94 3.81 6.47 13.28
C TYR A 94 4.80 5.80 12.34
N GLU A 95 6.02 5.60 12.82
CA GLU A 95 6.98 4.63 12.28
C GLU A 95 7.21 3.52 13.29
N ILE A 96 7.44 2.31 12.79
CA ILE A 96 7.79 1.17 13.63
C ILE A 96 9.28 1.26 13.93
N GLU A 97 9.66 1.41 15.20
CA GLU A 97 11.06 1.40 15.63
C GLU A 97 11.54 0.01 16.04
N SER A 98 10.63 -0.79 16.57
CA SER A 98 10.91 -2.18 16.93
C SER A 98 9.64 -3.00 16.90
N ALA A 99 9.73 -4.23 16.43
CA ALA A 99 8.69 -5.22 16.58
C ALA A 99 9.28 -6.51 17.15
N THR A 100 8.49 -7.21 17.95
CA THR A 100 8.79 -8.57 18.38
C THR A 100 7.51 -9.36 18.28
N ILE A 101 7.52 -10.41 17.46
CA ILE A 101 6.38 -11.28 17.22
C ILE A 101 6.85 -12.72 17.51
N GLU A 102 6.20 -13.40 18.45
CA GLU A 102 6.62 -14.74 18.87
C GLU A 102 5.40 -15.64 19.14
N PRO A 103 5.47 -16.95 18.84
CA PRO A 103 4.50 -17.91 19.33
C PRO A 103 4.45 -17.92 20.86
N ALA A 104 3.26 -17.79 21.46
CA ALA A 104 3.08 -17.67 22.91
C ALA A 104 3.68 -18.83 23.73
N GLN A 105 3.72 -20.03 23.14
CA GLN A 105 4.42 -21.20 23.66
C GLN A 105 4.94 -22.02 22.47
N GLY A 106 6.11 -22.66 22.61
CA GLY A 106 6.74 -23.42 21.52
C GLY A 106 5.94 -24.60 20.93
N ASN A 107 4.74 -24.91 21.45
CA ASN A 107 3.82 -25.91 20.92
C ASN A 107 2.39 -25.38 20.65
N SER A 108 2.06 -24.14 20.98
CA SER A 108 0.74 -23.56 20.70
C SER A 108 0.78 -22.83 19.36
N ARG A 109 0.41 -23.52 18.28
CA ARG A 109 0.56 -22.98 16.92
C ARG A 109 -0.44 -21.89 16.52
N GLY A 110 -1.33 -21.44 17.43
CA GLY A 110 -2.43 -20.52 17.12
C GLY A 110 -2.55 -19.33 18.07
N VAL A 111 -1.48 -19.01 18.79
CA VAL A 111 -1.40 -17.79 19.60
C VAL A 111 -0.03 -17.17 19.37
N TYR A 112 -0.02 -15.98 18.81
CA TYR A 112 1.18 -15.15 18.65
C TYR A 112 1.06 -13.95 19.57
N VAL A 113 2.12 -13.67 20.33
CA VAL A 113 2.24 -12.47 21.16
C VAL A 113 3.11 -11.48 20.40
N TRP A 114 2.72 -10.22 20.42
CA TRP A 114 3.48 -9.16 19.76
C TRP A 114 3.68 -7.95 20.67
N SER A 115 4.79 -7.27 20.45
CA SER A 115 5.16 -5.99 21.07
C SER A 115 5.70 -5.05 20.00
N LEU A 116 5.18 -3.82 19.95
CA LEU A 116 5.54 -2.80 18.97
C LEU A 116 5.98 -1.53 19.69
N GLY A 117 7.19 -1.07 19.38
CA GLY A 117 7.68 0.26 19.69
C GLY A 117 7.44 1.18 18.51
N LEU A 118 6.65 2.24 18.71
CA LEU A 118 6.26 3.18 17.66
C LEU A 118 6.78 4.60 17.96
N LYS A 119 7.36 5.25 16.95
CA LYS A 119 7.73 6.68 16.97
C LYS A 119 6.64 7.51 16.33
N LYS A 120 6.13 8.51 17.04
CA LYS A 120 5.08 9.40 16.55
C LYS A 120 5.67 10.42 15.60
N LYS A 121 5.21 10.42 14.34
CA LYS A 121 5.61 11.42 13.34
C LYS A 121 4.78 12.69 13.46
N GLY A 122 3.51 12.54 13.76
CA GLY A 122 2.60 13.66 14.02
C GLY A 122 1.15 13.32 13.68
N THR A 123 0.26 14.29 13.80
CA THR A 123 -1.16 14.11 13.48
C THR A 123 -1.52 14.80 12.16
N ARG A 124 -2.73 14.54 11.67
CA ARG A 124 -3.35 15.33 10.59
C ARG A 124 -3.44 16.84 10.87
N HIS A 125 -3.34 17.27 12.13
CA HIS A 125 -3.27 18.70 12.48
C HIS A 125 -1.86 19.27 12.36
N ASP A 126 -0.82 18.44 12.39
CA ASP A 126 0.57 18.86 12.31
C ASP A 126 1.13 18.71 10.89
N PHE A 127 0.61 17.74 10.14
CA PHE A 127 1.06 17.40 8.78
C PHE A 127 -0.10 17.35 7.77
N PHE A 128 0.23 17.61 6.51
CA PHE A 128 -0.52 17.15 5.35
C PHE A 128 0.04 15.81 4.89
N ARG A 129 -0.82 14.97 4.31
CA ARG A 129 -0.35 13.91 3.42
C ARG A 129 0.16 14.54 2.13
N ALA A 130 1.18 13.93 1.56
CA ALA A 130 1.84 14.42 0.37
C ALA A 130 2.11 13.29 -0.60
N LEU A 131 1.86 13.50 -1.90
CA LEU A 131 2.48 12.72 -2.97
C LEU A 131 3.65 13.53 -3.51
N LYS A 132 4.86 13.01 -3.31
CA LYS A 132 6.08 13.56 -3.87
C LYS A 132 6.41 12.79 -5.17
N PRO A 133 6.34 13.42 -6.35
CA PRO A 133 6.76 12.81 -7.60
C PRO A 133 8.29 12.73 -7.70
N SER A 134 8.76 12.02 -8.72
CA SER A 134 10.11 12.22 -9.27
C SER A 134 10.03 13.38 -10.28
N TYR A 135 10.95 14.36 -10.17
CA TYR A 135 11.01 15.47 -11.12
C TYR A 135 12.43 15.62 -11.71
N PRO A 136 12.58 15.69 -13.05
CA PRO A 136 11.51 15.50 -14.04
C PRO A 136 10.89 14.09 -13.92
N PRO A 137 9.67 13.89 -14.45
CA PRO A 137 9.06 12.57 -14.56
C PRO A 137 10.02 11.58 -15.21
N LEU A 138 9.87 10.29 -14.90
CA LEU A 138 10.72 9.26 -15.48
C LEU A 138 10.23 9.00 -16.91
N ASP A 139 11.11 9.23 -17.87
CA ASP A 139 10.90 8.78 -19.25
C ASP A 139 11.11 7.26 -19.29
N LEU A 140 10.16 6.54 -19.87
CA LEU A 140 10.23 5.10 -20.01
C LEU A 140 10.54 4.71 -21.45
N GLU A 141 11.29 3.62 -21.60
CA GLU A 141 11.66 3.08 -22.90
C GLU A 141 10.90 1.78 -23.15
N HIS A 142 9.76 1.85 -23.85
CA HIS A 142 9.00 0.67 -24.26
C HIS A 142 8.21 0.89 -25.56
N GLU A 143 7.89 -0.21 -26.25
CA GLU A 143 7.21 -0.19 -27.54
C GLU A 143 5.68 0.01 -27.45
N PHE A 144 5.07 -0.25 -26.28
CA PHE A 144 3.62 -0.05 -26.09
C PHE A 144 3.17 1.41 -26.24
N GLY A 145 4.08 2.36 -26.01
CA GLY A 145 3.73 3.78 -25.94
C GLY A 145 3.66 4.46 -27.30
N ASN A 146 2.57 5.21 -27.54
CA ASN A 146 2.38 5.96 -28.79
C ASN A 146 2.21 7.48 -28.59
N GLU A 147 2.19 7.95 -27.33
CA GLU A 147 1.97 9.35 -26.96
C GLU A 147 2.88 9.81 -25.81
N TYR A 148 3.16 11.12 -25.76
CA TYR A 148 3.69 11.75 -24.54
C TYR A 148 2.55 11.78 -23.52
N GLY A 149 2.38 10.69 -22.77
CA GLY A 149 1.32 10.52 -21.78
C GLY A 149 1.41 11.51 -20.61
N GLN A 150 0.29 11.70 -19.91
CA GLN A 150 0.23 12.52 -18.70
C GLN A 150 0.81 11.76 -17.51
N ALA A 151 1.65 12.43 -16.72
CA ALA A 151 2.16 11.88 -15.46
C ALA A 151 1.10 12.04 -14.36
N LEU A 152 0.13 11.11 -14.33
CA LEU A 152 -1.01 11.17 -13.42
C LEU A 152 -0.71 10.55 -12.05
N MET A 153 -1.16 11.22 -10.99
CA MET A 153 -1.06 10.77 -9.60
C MET A 153 -2.44 10.62 -8.96
N GLY A 154 -2.75 9.43 -8.42
CA GLY A 154 -4.02 9.15 -7.75
C GLY A 154 -3.99 9.34 -6.23
N ILE A 155 -5.02 9.99 -5.69
CA ILE A 155 -5.32 10.06 -4.25
C ILE A 155 -6.78 9.66 -3.98
N PRO A 156 -7.16 9.28 -2.74
CA PRO A 156 -8.55 9.01 -2.42
C PRO A 156 -9.47 10.19 -2.76
N GLY A 157 -10.60 9.96 -3.43
CA GLY A 157 -11.58 10.99 -3.79
C GLY A 157 -12.21 11.69 -2.58
N SER A 158 -12.13 11.07 -1.40
CA SER A 158 -12.56 11.67 -0.12
C SER A 158 -11.58 12.73 0.42
N ALA A 159 -10.38 12.84 -0.16
CA ALA A 159 -9.35 13.80 0.24
C ALA A 159 -9.84 15.24 0.13
N ARG A 160 -9.30 16.11 0.99
CA ARG A 160 -9.70 17.52 1.10
C ARG A 160 -8.47 18.41 1.17
N LYS A 161 -8.66 19.71 0.96
CA LYS A 161 -7.59 20.73 1.01
C LYS A 161 -6.42 20.36 0.08
N THR A 162 -6.75 19.90 -1.12
CA THR A 162 -5.80 19.57 -2.18
C THR A 162 -5.12 20.84 -2.68
N GLN A 163 -3.79 20.82 -2.71
CA GLN A 163 -2.99 21.97 -3.16
C GLN A 163 -1.66 21.47 -3.74
N TRP A 164 -1.19 22.14 -4.79
CA TRP A 164 0.18 22.02 -5.25
C TRP A 164 1.09 22.86 -4.36
N PHE A 165 2.29 22.36 -4.09
CA PHE A 165 3.27 23.02 -3.24
C PHE A 165 4.68 22.74 -3.75
N ASP A 166 5.45 23.78 -3.99
CA ASP A 166 6.88 23.66 -4.27
C ASP A 166 7.68 23.75 -2.95
N ILE A 167 8.47 22.72 -2.66
CA ILE A 167 9.21 22.66 -1.39
C ILE A 167 10.40 23.64 -1.34
N GLU A 168 10.95 24.00 -2.50
CA GLU A 168 12.11 24.88 -2.60
C GLU A 168 11.70 26.36 -2.48
N THR A 169 10.70 26.78 -3.24
CA THR A 169 10.22 28.18 -3.27
C THR A 169 9.21 28.45 -2.16
N GLY A 170 8.43 27.44 -1.76
CA GLY A 170 7.29 27.57 -0.86
C GLY A 170 6.02 28.10 -1.55
N ASP A 171 6.02 28.20 -2.88
CA ASP A 171 4.84 28.57 -3.65
C ASP A 171 3.77 27.48 -3.58
N ARG A 172 2.51 27.91 -3.67
CA ARG A 172 1.36 27.00 -3.60
C ARG A 172 0.19 27.51 -4.40
N ASP A 173 -0.58 26.58 -4.92
CA ASP A 173 -1.89 26.86 -5.51
C ASP A 173 -2.89 25.73 -5.20
N SER A 174 -4.18 26.01 -5.37
CA SER A 174 -5.21 24.98 -5.28
C SER A 174 -4.99 23.90 -6.33
N ALA A 175 -5.18 22.64 -5.97
CA ALA A 175 -5.14 21.53 -6.91
C ALA A 175 -6.56 21.02 -7.16
N GLU A 176 -6.94 20.92 -8.43
CA GLU A 176 -8.18 20.29 -8.89
C GLU A 176 -7.83 19.00 -9.64
N PRO A 177 -8.60 17.91 -9.46
CA PRO A 177 -8.34 16.69 -10.20
C PRO A 177 -8.72 16.86 -11.68
N VAL A 178 -7.91 16.29 -12.57
CA VAL A 178 -8.20 16.23 -14.00
C VAL A 178 -9.25 15.16 -14.32
N GLU A 179 -9.28 14.11 -13.50
CA GLU A 179 -10.19 12.97 -13.65
C GLU A 179 -10.52 12.32 -12.30
N THR A 180 -11.59 11.54 -12.26
CA THR A 180 -11.92 10.67 -11.13
C THR A 180 -12.35 9.31 -11.66
N VAL A 181 -11.77 8.25 -11.09
CA VAL A 181 -12.02 6.85 -11.46
C VAL A 181 -12.63 6.08 -10.28
N GLU A 182 -13.51 5.13 -10.55
CA GLU A 182 -14.18 4.29 -9.54
C GLU A 182 -13.43 2.97 -9.38
N SER A 183 -12.85 2.73 -8.20
CA SER A 183 -12.14 1.49 -7.84
C SER A 183 -13.01 0.56 -6.98
N GLU A 184 -12.51 -0.65 -6.70
CA GLU A 184 -13.10 -1.60 -5.73
C GLU A 184 -13.38 -0.94 -4.36
N PHE A 185 -12.62 0.09 -3.99
CA PHE A 185 -12.70 0.70 -2.66
C PHE A 185 -13.29 2.13 -2.66
N GLY A 186 -13.74 2.62 -3.82
CA GLY A 186 -14.34 3.94 -3.99
C GLY A 186 -13.62 4.79 -5.04
N GLU A 187 -13.96 6.08 -5.07
CA GLU A 187 -13.40 7.05 -6.01
C GLU A 187 -11.92 7.35 -5.73
N ILE A 188 -11.11 7.40 -6.79
CA ILE A 188 -9.73 7.91 -6.81
C ILE A 188 -9.70 9.15 -7.70
N ALA A 189 -9.17 10.25 -7.18
CA ALA A 189 -9.00 11.50 -7.90
C ALA A 189 -7.59 11.57 -8.50
N LEU A 190 -7.49 11.78 -9.81
CA LEU A 190 -6.25 11.86 -10.57
C LEU A 190 -5.81 13.31 -10.77
N PHE A 191 -4.53 13.58 -10.58
CA PHE A 191 -3.91 14.90 -10.73
C PHE A 191 -2.74 14.82 -11.72
N ASP A 192 -2.67 15.78 -12.64
CA ASP A 192 -1.58 15.87 -13.61
C ASP A 192 -0.39 16.65 -13.03
N LEU A 193 0.78 16.02 -13.06
CA LEU A 193 2.04 16.59 -12.60
C LEU A 193 2.47 17.84 -13.39
N GLU A 194 2.18 17.91 -14.69
CA GLU A 194 2.51 19.08 -15.52
C GLU A 194 1.68 20.30 -15.08
N GLU A 195 0.37 20.12 -14.84
CA GLU A 195 -0.48 21.18 -14.26
C GLU A 195 0.01 21.63 -12.88
N GLY A 196 0.57 20.69 -12.10
CA GLY A 196 1.17 21.00 -10.81
C GLY A 196 2.41 21.86 -10.91
N ALA A 197 3.32 21.55 -11.83
CA ALA A 197 4.53 22.34 -12.08
C ALA A 197 4.18 23.76 -12.54
N ASP A 198 3.23 23.89 -13.46
CA ASP A 198 2.72 25.18 -13.95
C ASP A 198 2.08 26.01 -12.84
N ALA A 199 1.34 25.38 -11.93
CA ALA A 199 0.64 26.06 -10.83
C ALA A 199 1.58 26.70 -9.81
N VAL A 200 2.76 26.11 -9.58
CA VAL A 200 3.74 26.61 -8.61
C VAL A 200 4.96 27.29 -9.24
N ASP A 201 5.02 27.39 -10.57
CA ASP A 201 6.16 27.92 -11.34
C ASP A 201 7.49 27.29 -10.89
N GLY A 202 7.48 25.95 -10.71
CA GLY A 202 8.52 25.22 -10.00
C GLY A 202 8.86 23.85 -10.61
N GLU A 203 10.06 23.37 -10.29
CA GLU A 203 10.61 22.09 -10.75
C GLU A 203 10.45 20.96 -9.71
N ASP A 204 9.73 21.17 -8.60
CA ASP A 204 9.48 20.12 -7.60
C ASP A 204 8.06 20.20 -7.02
N PRO A 205 7.01 20.11 -7.87
CA PRO A 205 5.63 20.18 -7.40
C PRO A 205 5.28 18.97 -6.53
N VAL A 206 4.74 19.22 -5.33
CA VAL A 206 4.25 18.19 -4.40
C VAL A 206 2.75 18.36 -4.22
N LEU A 207 1.99 17.28 -4.40
CA LEU A 207 0.54 17.31 -4.15
C LEU A 207 0.27 17.09 -2.66
N LEU A 208 -0.24 18.12 -1.97
CA LEU A 208 -0.62 18.05 -0.57
C LEU A 208 -2.12 17.85 -0.40
N TYR A 209 -2.52 17.03 0.58
CA TYR A 209 -3.93 16.77 0.90
C TYR A 209 -4.15 16.37 2.36
N ASP A 210 -5.40 16.43 2.79
CA ASP A 210 -5.89 15.98 4.10
C ASP A 210 -6.93 14.88 3.89
N VAL A 211 -6.68 13.71 4.46
CA VAL A 211 -7.50 12.50 4.30
C VAL A 211 -7.73 11.88 5.68
N ASP A 212 -8.88 11.24 5.89
CA ASP A 212 -9.14 10.53 7.13
C ASP A 212 -8.21 9.31 7.26
N TYR A 213 -7.73 8.99 8.47
CA TYR A 213 -6.77 7.89 8.66
C TYR A 213 -7.28 6.55 8.10
N ALA A 214 -8.60 6.37 8.09
CA ALA A 214 -9.21 5.17 7.56
C ALA A 214 -9.01 5.09 6.02
N ASP A 215 -9.33 6.15 5.31
CA ASP A 215 -9.13 6.22 3.85
C ASP A 215 -7.64 6.27 3.46
N ASP A 216 -6.78 6.76 4.36
CA ASP A 216 -5.32 6.79 4.17
C ASP A 216 -4.64 5.43 4.41
N ALA A 217 -5.28 4.53 5.17
CA ALA A 217 -4.72 3.26 5.62
C ALA A 217 -4.76 2.15 4.57
N GLY A 218 -4.80 2.54 3.30
CA GLY A 218 -4.55 1.67 2.17
C GLY A 218 -5.70 0.99 1.42
N PRO A 219 -6.99 1.36 1.56
CA PRO A 219 -8.00 0.91 0.59
C PRO A 219 -7.57 1.25 -0.85
N TYR A 220 -7.15 2.49 -1.07
CA TYR A 220 -6.77 3.05 -2.38
C TYR A 220 -5.28 2.90 -2.71
N ASP A 221 -4.52 2.26 -1.82
CA ASP A 221 -3.09 2.03 -2.02
C ASP A 221 -2.88 0.76 -2.86
N CYS A 222 -1.78 0.71 -3.62
CA CYS A 222 -1.31 -0.50 -4.28
C CYS A 222 -1.01 -1.59 -3.24
N LYS A 223 -1.12 -2.84 -3.68
CA LYS A 223 -1.02 -4.03 -2.84
C LYS A 223 -0.29 -5.11 -3.61
N VAL A 224 0.68 -5.71 -2.94
CA VAL A 224 1.26 -6.99 -3.32
C VAL A 224 0.71 -8.04 -2.38
N TYR A 225 0.27 -9.17 -2.93
CA TYR A 225 -0.19 -10.30 -2.17
C TYR A 225 0.55 -11.57 -2.55
N ASP A 226 0.74 -12.47 -1.59
CA ASP A 226 1.00 -13.89 -1.83
C ASP A 226 -0.32 -14.65 -1.63
N THR A 227 -0.69 -15.46 -2.63
CA THR A 227 -1.90 -16.28 -2.58
C THR A 227 -1.82 -17.43 -1.58
N LEU A 228 -0.62 -17.85 -1.16
CA LEU A 228 -0.37 -19.05 -0.35
C LEU A 228 -0.98 -20.31 -1.00
N GLY A 229 -1.04 -20.34 -2.34
CA GLY A 229 -1.67 -21.40 -3.12
C GLY A 229 -3.20 -21.44 -3.03
N VAL A 230 -3.84 -20.36 -2.55
CA VAL A 230 -5.30 -20.24 -2.45
C VAL A 230 -5.83 -19.41 -3.61
N ALA A 231 -6.72 -19.97 -4.42
CA ALA A 231 -7.24 -19.30 -5.62
C ALA A 231 -8.06 -18.03 -5.34
N ASP A 232 -8.84 -18.01 -4.26
CA ASP A 232 -9.71 -16.88 -3.94
C ASP A 232 -9.09 -16.00 -2.85
N LYS A 233 -9.13 -14.67 -3.05
CA LYS A 233 -8.70 -13.68 -2.05
C LYS A 233 -9.43 -13.79 -0.71
N TYR A 234 -10.67 -14.26 -0.75
CA TYR A 234 -11.56 -14.35 0.41
C TYR A 234 -12.18 -15.72 0.58
N LEU A 235 -12.23 -16.20 1.83
CA LEU A 235 -13.14 -17.26 2.24
C LEU A 235 -14.42 -16.66 2.79
N GLU A 236 -15.55 -17.00 2.18
CA GLU A 236 -16.88 -16.65 2.67
C GLU A 236 -17.43 -17.69 3.64
N ASN A 237 -18.04 -17.25 4.74
CA ASN A 237 -18.74 -18.10 5.68
C ASN A 237 -20.01 -17.39 6.23
N GLU A 238 -20.79 -18.08 7.07
CA GLU A 238 -22.02 -17.52 7.67
C GLU A 238 -21.78 -16.29 8.55
N GLU A 239 -20.52 -16.04 8.96
CA GLU A 239 -20.10 -14.97 9.87
C GLU A 239 -19.45 -13.78 9.15
N GLY A 240 -19.15 -13.89 7.85
CA GLY A 240 -18.51 -12.85 7.04
C GLY A 240 -17.54 -13.39 5.98
N ARG A 241 -16.67 -12.52 5.46
CA ARG A 241 -15.61 -12.87 4.50
C ARG A 241 -14.24 -12.59 5.09
N VAL A 242 -13.35 -13.58 5.09
CA VAL A 242 -12.01 -13.41 5.66
C VAL A 242 -10.98 -13.46 4.54
N ARG A 243 -10.08 -12.47 4.49
CA ARG A 243 -8.95 -12.49 3.56
C ARG A 243 -8.02 -13.64 3.90
N VAL A 244 -7.59 -14.38 2.88
CA VAL A 244 -6.68 -15.51 3.02
C VAL A 244 -5.35 -15.31 2.33
N TRP A 245 -5.28 -14.45 1.31
CA TRP A 245 -4.01 -14.02 0.74
C TRP A 245 -3.25 -13.17 1.75
N GLU A 246 -1.93 -13.34 1.81
CA GLU A 246 -1.01 -12.57 2.63
C GLU A 246 -0.67 -11.24 1.99
N SER A 247 -0.63 -10.16 2.75
CA SER A 247 -0.15 -8.86 2.27
C SER A 247 1.36 -8.83 2.42
N VAL A 248 2.05 -8.67 1.30
CA VAL A 248 3.50 -8.58 1.26
C VAL A 248 3.90 -7.12 1.51
N PHE A 249 4.82 -6.90 2.45
CA PHE A 249 5.38 -5.58 2.75
C PHE A 249 6.89 -5.50 2.56
N ALA A 250 7.57 -6.63 2.41
CA ALA A 250 9.00 -6.71 2.19
C ALA A 250 9.33 -7.23 0.78
N THR A 251 10.29 -6.59 0.11
CA THR A 251 10.77 -7.03 -1.22
C THR A 251 11.54 -8.35 -1.19
N GLY A 252 11.95 -8.80 0.01
CA GLY A 252 12.65 -10.07 0.20
C GLY A 252 11.74 -11.22 0.64
N HIS A 253 10.43 -11.08 0.44
CA HIS A 253 9.44 -12.13 0.70
C HIS A 253 9.73 -13.37 -0.16
N ASP A 254 9.52 -14.56 0.40
CA ASP A 254 9.73 -15.86 -0.25
C ASP A 254 8.34 -16.47 -0.48
N PRO A 255 7.74 -16.28 -1.67
CA PRO A 255 6.35 -16.62 -1.89
C PRO A 255 6.08 -18.14 -1.81
N GLU A 256 5.00 -18.52 -1.14
CA GLU A 256 4.49 -19.90 -1.11
C GLU A 256 3.47 -20.18 -2.22
N GLY A 257 2.95 -19.13 -2.87
CA GLY A 257 2.08 -19.24 -4.04
C GLY A 257 2.32 -18.13 -5.04
N GLU A 258 1.31 -17.88 -5.87
CA GLU A 258 1.36 -16.85 -6.90
C GLU A 258 1.40 -15.45 -6.28
N ILE A 259 2.14 -14.54 -6.92
CA ILE A 259 2.18 -13.13 -6.53
C ILE A 259 1.04 -12.40 -7.24
N VAL A 260 0.32 -11.56 -6.50
CA VAL A 260 -0.77 -10.74 -7.03
C VAL A 260 -0.50 -9.27 -6.79
N LEU A 261 -0.49 -8.47 -7.85
CA LEU A 261 -0.47 -7.02 -7.80
C LEU A 261 -1.90 -6.48 -7.94
N ASP A 262 -2.34 -5.59 -7.05
CA ASP A 262 -3.72 -5.10 -6.99
C ASP A 262 -3.75 -3.62 -6.55
N ASN A 263 -4.31 -2.73 -7.36
CA ASN A 263 -4.55 -1.32 -7.01
C ASN A 263 -6.05 -0.98 -6.91
N GLY A 264 -6.94 -1.97 -6.99
CA GLY A 264 -8.39 -1.80 -7.00
C GLY A 264 -9.02 -1.44 -8.35
N LEU A 265 -8.23 -1.27 -9.42
CA LEU A 265 -8.70 -1.05 -10.80
C LEU A 265 -8.22 -2.15 -11.74
N ILE A 266 -6.96 -2.55 -11.60
CA ILE A 266 -6.38 -3.70 -12.28
C ILE A 266 -5.73 -4.62 -11.25
N ARG A 267 -5.82 -5.92 -11.51
CA ARG A 267 -5.13 -6.96 -10.76
C ARG A 267 -4.33 -7.82 -11.73
N LEU A 268 -3.06 -8.05 -11.42
CA LEU A 268 -2.23 -9.02 -12.11
C LEU A 268 -1.95 -10.20 -11.20
N ARG A 269 -2.06 -11.40 -11.74
CA ARG A 269 -1.73 -12.65 -11.06
C ARG A 269 -0.58 -13.31 -11.81
N LEU A 270 0.54 -13.48 -11.10
CA LEU A 270 1.83 -13.88 -11.63
C LEU A 270 2.14 -15.28 -11.09
N ASP A 271 2.08 -16.27 -11.97
CA ASP A 271 2.30 -17.68 -11.65
C ASP A 271 3.61 -18.15 -12.28
N GLU A 272 4.68 -18.13 -11.49
CA GLU A 272 6.01 -18.60 -11.91
C GLU A 272 6.05 -20.12 -12.13
N ASP A 273 5.29 -20.89 -11.34
CA ASP A 273 5.32 -22.36 -11.37
C ASP A 273 4.67 -22.90 -12.66
N ASP A 274 3.54 -22.32 -13.07
CA ASP A 274 2.84 -22.66 -14.31
C ASP A 274 3.28 -21.78 -15.50
N GLY A 275 4.11 -20.76 -15.26
CA GLY A 275 4.65 -19.84 -16.26
C GLY A 275 3.60 -18.95 -16.91
N THR A 276 2.57 -18.56 -16.16
CA THR A 276 1.41 -17.81 -16.67
C THR A 276 1.27 -16.44 -16.03
N LEU A 277 0.60 -15.54 -16.76
CA LEU A 277 0.21 -14.23 -16.30
C LEU A 277 -1.27 -14.02 -16.64
N GLU A 278 -2.06 -13.73 -15.60
CA GLU A 278 -3.47 -13.40 -15.72
C GLU A 278 -3.73 -11.96 -15.27
N ALA A 279 -4.77 -11.34 -15.83
CA ALA A 279 -5.15 -9.99 -15.48
C ALA A 279 -6.67 -9.83 -15.39
N GLU A 280 -7.11 -9.11 -14.37
CA GLU A 280 -8.51 -8.74 -14.15
C GLU A 280 -8.62 -7.22 -14.08
N ARG A 281 -9.70 -6.65 -14.63
CA ARG A 281 -10.09 -5.24 -14.45
C ARG A 281 -11.35 -5.13 -13.60
N TRP A 282 -11.39 -4.11 -12.76
CA TRP A 282 -12.57 -3.79 -11.97
C TRP A 282 -13.63 -3.12 -12.85
N ASP A 283 -14.84 -3.67 -12.84
CA ASP A 283 -16.02 -3.06 -13.44
C ASP A 283 -16.99 -2.61 -12.32
N PRO A 284 -17.10 -1.29 -12.05
CA PRO A 284 -18.01 -0.77 -11.03
C PRO A 284 -19.50 -0.89 -11.43
N ASP A 285 -19.79 -1.05 -12.73
CA ASP A 285 -21.15 -1.24 -13.25
C ASP A 285 -21.55 -2.72 -13.32
N ALA A 286 -20.60 -3.64 -13.18
CA ALA A 286 -20.88 -5.06 -13.14
C ALA A 286 -21.78 -5.41 -11.96
N ALA A 287 -22.74 -6.32 -12.21
CA ALA A 287 -23.56 -6.86 -11.15
C ALA A 287 -22.66 -7.73 -10.25
N ALA A 288 -22.30 -7.20 -9.08
CA ALA A 288 -21.62 -7.97 -8.05
C ALA A 288 -22.31 -9.33 -7.87
N PRO A 289 -21.56 -10.44 -7.76
CA PRO A 289 -22.12 -11.70 -7.33
C PRO A 289 -22.94 -11.43 -6.08
N GLN A 290 -24.25 -11.71 -6.12
CA GLN A 290 -25.10 -11.46 -4.96
C GLN A 290 -24.52 -12.26 -3.80
N PRO A 291 -24.05 -11.62 -2.71
CA PRO A 291 -23.67 -12.38 -1.54
C PRO A 291 -24.91 -13.17 -1.12
N GLY A 292 -24.73 -14.47 -0.88
CA GLY A 292 -25.80 -15.30 -0.34
C GLY A 292 -26.44 -14.54 0.82
N SER A 293 -27.77 -14.47 0.86
CA SER A 293 -28.58 -13.58 1.71
C SER A 293 -28.43 -13.84 3.23
N GLY A 294 -27.21 -13.72 3.73
CA GLY A 294 -26.82 -13.72 5.12
C GLY A 294 -26.89 -12.30 5.63
N LEU A 295 -27.60 -12.14 6.73
CA LEU A 295 -27.80 -10.90 7.44
C LEU A 295 -26.44 -10.25 7.72
N TRP A 296 -26.25 -9.00 7.30
CA TRP A 296 -25.21 -8.11 7.82
C TRP A 296 -25.33 -8.05 9.36
N GLY A 297 -24.59 -8.93 10.03
CA GLY A 297 -24.76 -9.28 11.43
C GLY A 297 -23.43 -9.14 12.16
N ASP A 298 -23.36 -8.08 12.96
CA ASP A 298 -22.53 -7.93 14.17
C ASP A 298 -21.07 -8.46 14.19
N GLY A 299 -20.28 -8.12 13.16
CA GLY A 299 -18.92 -7.60 13.32
C GLY A 299 -18.03 -8.27 14.36
N LEU A 300 -17.81 -9.58 14.23
CA LEU A 300 -16.82 -10.27 15.05
C LEU A 300 -15.77 -11.06 14.25
N TRP A 301 -16.01 -11.47 13.00
CA TRP A 301 -15.02 -12.23 12.23
C TRP A 301 -15.21 -11.99 10.72
N GLY A 302 -14.39 -11.14 10.11
CA GLY A 302 -14.37 -11.00 8.63
C GLY A 302 -15.28 -9.92 8.05
N ASP A 303 -15.53 -8.82 8.76
CA ASP A 303 -15.94 -7.59 8.07
C ASP A 303 -14.69 -7.04 7.38
N GLU A 304 -14.66 -7.12 6.06
CA GLU A 304 -13.76 -6.34 5.19
C GLU A 304 -13.43 -5.02 5.88
N LEU A 305 -12.14 -4.77 6.12
CA LEU A 305 -11.68 -3.53 6.75
C LEU A 305 -12.19 -2.29 5.99
N TRP A 306 -12.48 -2.47 4.71
CA TRP A 306 -12.81 -1.47 3.72
C TRP A 306 -13.96 -2.01 2.85
N GLY A 307 -15.21 -1.94 3.32
CA GLY A 307 -16.37 -2.47 2.58
C GLY A 307 -16.31 -2.06 1.10
N GLY A 308 -16.18 -3.02 0.20
CA GLY A 308 -16.03 -2.78 -1.23
C GLY A 308 -17.27 -2.08 -1.81
N THR A 309 -17.07 -1.36 -2.91
CA THR A 309 -18.15 -0.78 -3.71
C THR A 309 -18.90 -1.88 -4.47
N GLN A 310 -20.04 -1.52 -5.06
CA GLN A 310 -20.70 -2.42 -6.00
C GLN A 310 -19.81 -2.56 -7.24
N GLY A 311 -19.59 -3.78 -7.69
CA GLY A 311 -18.86 -4.08 -8.91
C GLY A 311 -18.38 -5.52 -8.95
N ALA A 312 -17.61 -5.88 -9.97
CA ALA A 312 -16.97 -7.17 -10.09
C ALA A 312 -15.66 -7.08 -10.88
N TRP A 313 -14.75 -8.00 -10.59
CA TRP A 313 -13.56 -8.24 -11.39
C TRP A 313 -13.94 -8.98 -12.69
N THR A 314 -13.37 -8.56 -13.81
CA THR A 314 -13.57 -9.15 -15.14
C THR A 314 -12.22 -9.48 -15.76
N ASP A 315 -12.06 -10.72 -16.21
CA ASP A 315 -10.86 -11.17 -16.91
C ASP A 315 -10.59 -10.35 -18.18
N VAL A 316 -9.35 -9.87 -18.34
CA VAL A 316 -8.88 -9.20 -19.56
C VAL A 316 -8.65 -10.21 -20.70
N SER A 317 -8.63 -11.51 -20.39
CA SER A 317 -8.48 -12.62 -21.35
C SER A 317 -7.20 -12.54 -22.19
N LEU A 318 -6.05 -12.52 -21.51
CA LEU A 318 -4.74 -12.55 -22.16
C LEU A 318 -4.54 -13.85 -22.94
N SER A 319 -4.03 -13.75 -24.17
CA SER A 319 -3.80 -14.89 -25.05
C SER A 319 -2.32 -15.23 -25.10
N GLN A 320 -1.84 -15.99 -24.11
CA GLN A 320 -0.42 -16.36 -24.00
C GLN A 320 0.06 -17.11 -25.25
N PRO A 321 1.15 -16.65 -25.90
CA PRO A 321 1.80 -17.36 -26.98
C PRO A 321 2.38 -18.70 -26.50
N GLY A 322 2.42 -19.71 -27.36
CA GLY A 322 2.90 -21.05 -26.97
C GLY A 322 4.41 -21.17 -26.76
N ASP A 323 5.17 -20.14 -27.14
CA ASP A 323 6.64 -20.07 -27.04
C ASP A 323 7.09 -18.97 -26.06
N VAL A 324 6.16 -18.45 -25.23
CA VAL A 324 6.44 -17.42 -24.21
C VAL A 324 5.91 -17.90 -22.86
N ASP A 325 6.79 -17.97 -21.87
CA ASP A 325 6.45 -18.34 -20.49
C ASP A 325 6.98 -17.30 -19.49
N LEU A 326 6.23 -17.03 -18.42
CA LEU A 326 6.75 -16.29 -17.27
C LEU A 326 7.78 -17.17 -16.54
N TYR A 327 9.01 -16.69 -16.40
CA TYR A 327 10.13 -17.46 -15.87
C TYR A 327 10.49 -17.13 -14.42
N ASP A 328 10.38 -15.86 -14.03
CA ASP A 328 10.81 -15.37 -12.71
C ASP A 328 10.05 -14.09 -12.34
N VAL A 329 9.72 -13.92 -11.06
CA VAL A 329 9.01 -12.75 -10.52
C VAL A 329 9.76 -12.19 -9.31
N ASP A 330 10.41 -11.04 -9.50
CA ASP A 330 11.11 -10.33 -8.44
C ASP A 330 10.33 -9.09 -7.99
N VAL A 331 9.91 -9.02 -6.72
CA VAL A 331 9.32 -7.79 -6.18
C VAL A 331 10.43 -6.78 -5.85
N THR A 332 10.59 -5.76 -6.69
CA THR A 332 11.70 -4.80 -6.55
C THR A 332 11.34 -3.59 -5.69
N ARG A 333 10.05 -3.24 -5.61
CA ARG A 333 9.57 -2.12 -4.79
C ARG A 333 8.13 -2.32 -4.32
N ILE A 334 7.92 -2.09 -3.03
CA ILE A 334 6.58 -2.02 -2.43
C ILE A 334 6.39 -0.61 -1.87
N GLY A 335 5.34 0.07 -2.31
CA GLY A 335 4.95 1.40 -1.88
C GLY A 335 3.48 1.47 -1.50
N MET A 336 3.04 2.67 -1.13
CA MET A 336 1.61 2.92 -0.90
C MET A 336 0.88 3.25 -2.20
N VAL A 337 1.49 4.01 -3.10
CA VAL A 337 0.83 4.48 -4.34
C VAL A 337 1.47 3.95 -5.60
N ARG A 338 2.54 3.17 -5.46
CA ARG A 338 3.33 2.63 -6.57
C ARG A 338 4.09 1.39 -6.10
N ASP A 339 3.83 0.28 -6.75
CA ASP A 339 4.57 -0.99 -6.61
C ASP A 339 5.31 -1.28 -7.92
N GLU A 340 6.39 -2.04 -7.84
CA GLU A 340 7.20 -2.44 -8.99
C GLU A 340 7.67 -3.88 -8.81
N VAL A 341 7.51 -4.67 -9.88
CA VAL A 341 8.06 -6.02 -9.98
C VAL A 341 8.86 -6.11 -11.26
N GLN A 342 9.94 -6.87 -11.24
CA GLN A 342 10.66 -7.27 -12.43
C GLN A 342 10.19 -8.67 -12.82
N LEU A 343 9.71 -8.78 -14.05
CA LEU A 343 9.25 -10.02 -14.66
C LEU A 343 10.32 -10.49 -15.65
N THR A 344 10.76 -11.73 -15.51
CA THR A 344 11.58 -12.38 -16.54
C THR A 344 10.73 -13.34 -17.32
N PHE A 345 10.78 -13.29 -18.65
CA PHE A 345 10.08 -14.18 -19.56
C PHE A 345 11.08 -15.06 -20.31
N ASP A 346 10.74 -16.31 -20.56
CA ASP A 346 11.41 -17.18 -21.54
C ASP A 346 10.66 -17.07 -22.87
N VAL A 347 11.35 -16.59 -23.92
CA VAL A 347 10.82 -16.41 -25.27
C VAL A 347 11.64 -17.26 -26.24
N ASP A 348 11.08 -18.40 -26.68
CA ASP A 348 11.76 -19.41 -27.52
C ASP A 348 13.15 -19.84 -26.99
N GLY A 349 13.32 -19.91 -25.66
CA GLY A 349 14.54 -20.31 -24.97
C GLY A 349 15.49 -19.15 -24.61
N ASP A 350 15.14 -17.91 -24.96
CA ASP A 350 15.90 -16.70 -24.62
C ASP A 350 15.17 -15.89 -23.53
N LEU A 351 15.90 -15.50 -22.48
CA LEU A 351 15.33 -14.72 -21.38
C LEU A 351 15.21 -13.23 -21.72
N PHE A 352 14.06 -12.63 -21.44
CA PHE A 352 13.79 -11.20 -21.61
C PHE A 352 13.13 -10.63 -20.35
N ALA A 353 13.66 -9.54 -19.80
CA ALA A 353 13.14 -8.94 -18.57
C ALA A 353 12.37 -7.63 -18.84
N LEU A 354 11.30 -7.40 -18.07
CA LEU A 354 10.49 -6.18 -18.06
C LEU A 354 10.15 -5.79 -16.62
N ASN A 355 10.19 -4.51 -16.30
CA ASN A 355 9.59 -3.99 -15.07
C ASN A 355 8.11 -3.74 -15.30
N ALA A 356 7.25 -4.28 -14.44
CA ALA A 356 5.83 -3.97 -14.37
C ALA A 356 5.58 -3.03 -13.19
N ILE A 357 5.10 -1.82 -13.49
CA ILE A 357 4.86 -0.76 -12.52
C ILE A 357 3.34 -0.60 -12.36
N LEU A 358 2.86 -0.78 -11.13
CA LEU A 358 1.47 -0.60 -10.75
C LEU A 358 1.31 0.68 -9.93
N ALA A 359 0.52 1.64 -10.41
CA ALA A 359 0.30 2.91 -9.73
C ALA A 359 -1.17 3.09 -9.32
N ALA A 360 -1.41 3.80 -8.20
CA ALA A 360 -2.76 4.05 -7.71
C ALA A 360 -3.55 4.92 -8.69
N GLY A 361 -4.75 4.46 -9.07
CA GLY A 361 -5.65 5.17 -9.97
C GLY A 361 -5.48 4.84 -11.47
N HIS A 362 -4.58 3.92 -11.82
CA HIS A 362 -4.37 3.47 -13.20
C HIS A 362 -5.03 2.10 -13.44
N ASP A 363 -5.71 1.89 -14.56
CA ASP A 363 -6.34 0.61 -14.93
C ASP A 363 -5.50 -0.21 -15.95
N GLU A 364 -4.26 0.23 -16.14
CA GLU A 364 -3.24 -0.34 -17.01
C GLU A 364 -1.90 -0.41 -16.26
N ILE A 365 -1.00 -1.25 -16.76
CA ILE A 365 0.32 -1.53 -16.21
C ILE A 365 1.35 -0.82 -17.05
N LEU A 366 2.21 -0.07 -16.38
CA LEU A 366 3.28 0.62 -17.05
C LEU A 366 4.50 -0.32 -17.14
N PHE A 367 4.93 -0.62 -18.35
CA PHE A 367 6.08 -1.50 -18.59
C PHE A 367 7.33 -0.69 -18.92
N ASP A 368 8.47 -1.10 -18.37
CA ASP A 368 9.76 -0.46 -18.64
C ASP A 368 10.86 -1.49 -18.83
N LEU A 369 11.90 -1.13 -19.58
CA LEU A 369 13.07 -1.99 -19.76
C LEU A 369 14.04 -1.78 -18.58
N PRO A 370 14.34 -2.83 -17.78
CA PRO A 370 15.26 -2.69 -16.66
C PRO A 370 16.68 -2.33 -17.13
N ASP A 371 17.44 -1.71 -16.23
CA ASP A 371 18.83 -1.30 -16.48
C ASP A 371 19.67 -2.43 -17.09
N GLY A 372 20.09 -2.26 -18.34
CA GLY A 372 20.94 -3.20 -19.06
C GLY A 372 20.20 -4.17 -19.99
N GLN A 373 18.87 -4.23 -19.92
CA GLN A 373 18.06 -4.79 -20.99
C GLN A 373 18.03 -3.82 -22.18
N GLN A 374 18.00 -4.34 -23.39
CA GLN A 374 17.89 -3.52 -24.61
C GLN A 374 16.73 -4.02 -25.45
N GLY A 375 15.94 -3.07 -25.96
CA GLY A 375 14.86 -3.36 -26.88
C GLY A 375 15.31 -3.82 -28.28
N PRO A 376 14.36 -4.22 -29.12
CA PRO A 376 12.92 -4.14 -28.87
C PRO A 376 12.38 -5.29 -28.01
N ILE A 377 11.22 -5.07 -27.38
CA ILE A 377 10.42 -6.17 -26.80
C ILE A 377 10.11 -7.21 -27.90
N PRO A 378 10.24 -8.52 -27.63
CA PRO A 378 9.85 -9.56 -28.60
C PRO A 378 8.37 -9.44 -29.00
N GLU A 379 8.07 -9.52 -30.30
CA GLU A 379 6.71 -9.31 -30.86
C GLU A 379 5.65 -10.17 -30.18
N ASP A 380 5.92 -11.45 -29.93
CA ASP A 380 4.97 -12.36 -29.26
C ASP A 380 4.70 -11.92 -27.80
N LEU A 381 5.72 -11.42 -27.09
CA LEU A 381 5.57 -10.91 -25.72
C LEU A 381 4.84 -9.57 -25.70
N GLU A 382 5.12 -8.70 -26.67
CA GLU A 382 4.42 -7.42 -26.85
C GLU A 382 2.92 -7.65 -27.11
N GLU A 383 2.57 -8.50 -28.08
CA GLU A 383 1.16 -8.85 -28.38
C GLU A 383 0.44 -9.48 -27.17
N TRP A 384 1.16 -10.23 -26.33
CA TRP A 384 0.60 -10.83 -25.13
C TRP A 384 0.24 -9.79 -24.06
N LEU A 385 1.10 -8.80 -23.84
CA LEU A 385 0.96 -7.80 -22.78
C LEU A 385 0.18 -6.55 -23.20
N GLU A 386 0.07 -6.27 -24.50
CA GLU A 386 -0.65 -5.11 -25.06
C GLU A 386 -2.04 -4.86 -24.41
N PRO A 387 -2.90 -5.86 -24.13
CA PRO A 387 -4.23 -5.60 -23.57
C PRO A 387 -4.26 -4.96 -22.17
N ILE A 388 -3.14 -5.04 -21.44
CA ILE A 388 -2.97 -4.50 -20.09
C ILE A 388 -1.88 -3.43 -20.00
N ALA A 389 -1.09 -3.25 -21.05
CA ALA A 389 0.01 -2.30 -21.09
C ALA A 389 -0.52 -0.87 -21.24
N SER A 390 0.06 0.05 -20.47
CA SER A 390 -0.21 1.46 -20.63
C SER A 390 0.49 2.01 -21.87
N GLU A 391 -0.22 2.87 -22.62
CA GLU A 391 0.35 3.62 -23.74
C GLU A 391 1.18 4.85 -23.28
N SER A 392 1.15 5.18 -21.99
CA SER A 392 1.95 6.27 -21.43
C SER A 392 3.44 5.92 -21.44
N VAL A 393 4.29 6.84 -21.86
CA VAL A 393 5.77 6.72 -21.78
C VAL A 393 6.37 7.47 -20.60
N VAL A 394 5.53 7.89 -19.65
CA VAL A 394 5.93 8.74 -18.53
C VAL A 394 5.41 8.17 -17.20
N ASP A 395 6.31 8.02 -16.23
CA ASP A 395 5.99 7.68 -14.83
C ASP A 395 6.21 8.89 -13.92
N ALA A 396 5.16 9.25 -13.15
CA ALA A 396 5.27 10.30 -12.11
C ALA A 396 6.23 9.90 -10.97
N GLY A 397 6.55 8.62 -10.80
CA GLY A 397 7.45 8.11 -9.78
C GLY A 397 7.00 8.46 -8.36
N ALA A 398 5.68 8.59 -8.15
CA ALA A 398 5.09 9.17 -6.95
C ALA A 398 5.35 8.32 -5.70
N ARG A 399 5.62 9.00 -4.58
CA ARG A 399 5.71 8.39 -3.25
C ARG A 399 4.88 9.14 -2.22
N LYS A 400 4.19 8.39 -1.36
CA LYS A 400 3.37 8.93 -0.27
C LYS A 400 4.26 9.29 0.92
N THR A 401 4.12 10.50 1.45
CA THR A 401 4.90 11.02 2.58
C THR A 401 4.08 12.02 3.40
N LEU A 402 4.74 12.77 4.28
CA LEU A 402 4.16 13.85 5.09
C LEU A 402 4.93 15.16 4.89
N VAL A 403 4.20 16.27 4.86
CA VAL A 403 4.77 17.63 4.85
C VAL A 403 4.18 18.42 6.01
N SER A 404 5.03 19.12 6.78
CA SER A 404 4.56 19.87 7.95
C SER A 404 3.67 21.03 7.53
N ARG A 405 2.54 21.21 8.23
CA ARG A 405 1.68 22.37 8.01
C ARG A 405 2.40 23.69 8.30
N ASN A 406 3.39 23.69 9.19
CA ASN A 406 4.17 24.89 9.51
C ASN A 406 5.05 25.33 8.33
N ASP A 407 5.58 24.37 7.55
CA ASP A 407 6.38 24.67 6.37
C ASP A 407 5.52 25.31 5.26
N VAL A 408 4.24 24.91 5.19
CA VAL A 408 3.26 25.40 4.21
C VAL A 408 2.63 26.75 4.61
N GLN A 409 2.59 27.11 5.89
CA GLN A 409 1.85 28.29 6.41
C GLN A 409 2.63 29.62 6.39
N ARG A 410 3.68 29.75 5.58
CA ARG A 410 4.52 30.97 5.56
C ARG A 410 3.76 32.27 5.31
#